data_AF-A0A9W8MQL6-F1
#
_entry.id   AF-A0A9W8MQL6-F1
#
_cell.length_a   1.000
_cell.length_b   1.000
_cell.length_c   1.000
_cell.angle_alpha   90.00
_cell.angle_beta   90.00
_cell.angle_gamma   90.00
#
_symmetry.space_group_name_H-M   'P 1'
#
loop_
_entity.id
_entity.type
_entity.pdbx_description
1 polymer ?
#
loop_
_entity_poly.entity_id
_entity_poly.type
_entity_poly.pdbx_seq_one_letter_code
_entity_poly.pdbx_strand_id
1 'polypeptide(L)'
;MKLSILSTFVFLVTLTTSVVGQAAFADDVDDLMARELDHDEAVYAREAVEDTLVLRGLEEVRRRSEDHLQFIERSLELLERRSKYACYQDCVRRFTGANLTNCYRKCDKSWGPHGRK
;
A
#
# COMPACT_ATOMS: atom_id res chain seq x y z
N MET A 1 -3.24 63.63 57.02
CA MET A 1 -3.34 63.19 55.60
C MET A 1 -1.97 62.72 55.08
N LYS A 2 -1.51 61.50 55.41
CA LYS A 2 -0.21 60.98 54.93
C LYS A 2 -0.22 59.49 54.54
N LEU A 3 -1.39 58.86 54.40
CA LEU A 3 -1.53 57.42 54.09
C LEU A 3 -1.95 57.10 52.64
N SER A 4 -2.20 58.10 51.80
CA SER A 4 -2.75 57.88 50.44
C SER A 4 -1.72 57.55 49.37
N ILE A 5 -0.43 57.84 49.59
CA ILE A 5 0.61 57.74 48.54
C ILE A 5 1.24 56.34 48.50
N LEU A 6 1.35 55.68 49.66
CA LEU A 6 1.93 54.33 49.77
C LEU A 6 1.00 53.25 49.18
N SER A 7 -0.31 53.39 49.40
CA SER A 7 -1.31 52.47 48.85
C SER A 7 -1.37 52.52 47.32
N THR A 8 -1.35 53.72 46.73
CA THR A 8 -1.33 53.87 45.28
C THR A 8 -0.03 53.37 44.66
N PHE A 9 1.11 53.55 45.32
CA PHE A 9 2.40 53.02 44.84
C PHE A 9 2.42 51.50 44.82
N VAL A 10 1.95 50.84 45.88
CA VAL A 10 1.88 49.37 45.92
C VAL A 10 0.92 48.85 44.85
N PHE A 11 -0.21 49.51 44.64
CA PHE A 11 -1.18 49.12 43.60
C PHE A 11 -0.61 49.30 42.18
N LEU A 12 0.17 50.34 41.94
CA LEU A 12 0.86 50.59 40.66
C LEU A 12 1.99 49.57 40.41
N VAL A 13 2.75 49.21 41.45
CA VAL A 13 3.80 48.19 41.35
C VAL A 13 3.19 46.81 41.08
N THR A 14 2.10 46.43 41.76
CA THR A 14 1.44 45.15 41.49
C THR A 14 0.85 45.12 40.08
N LEU A 15 0.15 46.17 39.63
CA LEU A 15 -0.38 46.26 38.26
C LEU A 15 0.71 46.14 37.19
N THR A 16 1.85 46.82 37.36
CA THR A 16 2.95 46.75 36.39
C THR A 16 3.61 45.37 36.39
N THR A 17 3.81 44.74 37.55
CA THR A 17 4.33 43.37 37.61
C THR A 17 3.36 42.32 37.03
N SER A 18 2.04 42.51 37.16
CA SER A 18 1.04 41.63 36.57
C SER A 18 1.04 41.68 35.05
N VAL A 19 1.13 42.88 34.46
CA VAL A 19 1.12 43.07 33.00
C VAL A 19 2.45 42.62 32.39
N VAL A 20 3.58 42.90 33.05
CA VAL A 20 4.90 42.47 32.59
C VAL A 20 5.11 40.95 32.77
N GLY A 21 4.56 40.36 33.83
CA GLY A 21 4.57 38.91 34.02
C GLY A 21 3.76 38.19 32.94
N GLN A 22 2.54 38.66 32.64
CA GLN A 22 1.69 38.06 31.60
C GLN A 22 2.29 38.16 30.19
N ALA A 23 3.04 39.22 29.87
CA ALA A 23 3.71 39.36 28.57
C ALA A 23 4.86 38.36 28.41
N ALA A 24 5.63 38.09 29.47
CA ALA A 24 6.72 37.11 29.41
C ALA A 24 6.22 35.67 29.27
N PHE A 25 5.09 35.32 29.91
CA PHE A 25 4.51 33.98 29.77
C PHE A 25 3.73 33.79 28.46
N ALA A 26 3.24 34.86 27.82
CA ALA A 26 2.55 34.77 26.53
C ALA A 26 3.53 34.38 25.41
N ASP A 27 4.70 35.02 25.34
CA ASP A 27 5.74 34.70 24.35
C ASP A 27 6.26 33.25 24.50
N ASP A 28 6.49 32.79 25.73
CA ASP A 28 6.97 31.42 25.99
C ASP A 28 5.93 30.35 25.65
N VAL A 29 4.64 30.63 25.86
CA VAL A 29 3.55 29.70 25.53
C VAL A 29 3.30 29.67 24.02
N ASP A 30 3.38 30.82 23.34
CA ASP A 30 3.25 30.88 21.88
C ASP A 30 4.43 30.15 21.19
N ASP A 31 5.67 30.27 21.69
CA ASP A 31 6.83 29.52 21.17
C ASP A 31 6.72 28.00 21.42
N LEU A 32 6.16 27.60 22.57
CA LEU A 32 5.92 26.19 22.89
C LEU A 32 4.81 25.60 22.01
N MET A 33 3.70 26.33 21.85
CA MET A 33 2.58 25.94 20.98
C MET A 33 3.01 25.86 19.51
N ALA A 34 3.84 26.79 19.03
CA ALA A 34 4.39 26.75 17.68
C ALA A 34 5.29 25.52 17.47
N ARG A 35 6.13 25.17 18.46
CA ARG A 35 6.96 23.95 18.43
C ARG A 35 6.14 22.67 18.39
N GLU A 36 5.05 22.61 19.15
CA GLU A 36 4.18 21.44 19.22
C GLU A 36 3.37 21.29 17.92
N LEU A 37 2.91 22.40 17.33
CA LEU A 37 2.24 22.41 16.02
C LEU A 37 3.19 21.94 14.90
N ASP A 38 4.43 22.43 14.87
CA ASP A 38 5.47 22.00 13.93
C ASP A 38 5.80 20.50 14.11
N HIS A 39 5.79 20.02 15.35
CA HIS A 39 6.05 18.61 15.65
C HIS A 39 4.92 17.72 15.15
N ASP A 40 3.66 18.08 15.41
CA ASP A 40 2.49 17.34 14.92
C ASP A 40 2.43 17.34 13.39
N GLU A 41 2.68 18.47 12.74
CA GLU A 41 2.74 18.55 11.27
C GLU A 41 3.84 17.64 10.69
N ALA A 42 5.01 17.59 11.35
CA ALA A 42 6.09 16.67 10.96
C ALA A 42 5.73 15.19 11.18
N VAL A 43 4.99 14.87 12.23
CA VAL A 43 4.54 13.49 12.53
C VAL A 43 3.49 13.05 11.50
N TYR A 44 2.47 13.88 11.22
CA TYR A 44 1.46 13.58 10.20
C TYR A 44 2.08 13.47 8.79
N ALA A 45 3.03 14.34 8.44
CA ALA A 45 3.74 14.25 7.17
C ALA A 45 4.55 12.94 7.06
N ARG A 46 5.15 12.47 8.15
CA ARG A 46 5.92 11.22 8.18
C ARG A 46 5.01 9.99 8.06
N GLU A 47 3.89 9.96 8.78
CA GLU A 47 2.90 8.89 8.69
C GLU A 47 2.27 8.81 7.29
N ALA A 48 1.93 9.96 6.70
CA ALA A 48 1.44 10.02 5.32
C ALA A 48 2.48 9.50 4.30
N VAL A 49 3.76 9.82 4.49
CA VAL A 49 4.84 9.29 3.63
C VAL A 49 5.00 7.78 3.81
N GLU A 50 4.91 7.27 5.03
CA GLU A 50 5.01 5.84 5.34
C GLU A 50 3.86 5.05 4.71
N ASP A 51 2.62 5.54 4.84
CA ASP A 51 1.44 4.96 4.17
C ASP A 51 1.61 4.95 2.64
N THR A 52 2.13 6.04 2.08
CA THR A 52 2.38 6.14 0.63
C THR A 52 3.44 5.12 0.17
N LEU A 53 4.48 4.90 0.98
CA LEU A 53 5.53 3.91 0.70
C LEU A 53 4.98 2.48 0.78
N VAL A 54 4.13 2.18 1.76
CA VAL A 54 3.47 0.87 1.91
C VAL A 54 2.55 0.59 0.72
N LEU A 55 1.71 1.55 0.33
CA LEU A 55 0.83 1.42 -0.85
C LEU A 55 1.62 1.17 -2.13
N ARG A 56 2.74 1.87 -2.31
CA ARG A 56 3.62 1.68 -3.47
C ARG A 56 4.27 0.28 -3.46
N GLY A 57 4.68 -0.20 -2.29
CA GLY A 57 5.21 -1.56 -2.13
C GLY A 57 4.18 -2.64 -2.45
N LEU A 58 2.94 -2.47 -1.99
CA LEU A 58 1.83 -3.39 -2.29
C LEU A 58 1.49 -3.41 -3.78
N GLU A 59 1.48 -2.26 -4.44
CA GLU A 59 1.22 -2.18 -5.89
C GLU A 59 2.34 -2.86 -6.71
N GLU A 60 3.61 -2.73 -6.29
CA GLU A 60 4.71 -3.44 -6.95
C GLU A 60 4.59 -4.97 -6.77
N VAL A 61 4.26 -5.44 -5.57
CA VAL A 61 4.02 -6.87 -5.30
C VAL A 61 2.84 -7.39 -6.11
N ARG A 62 1.75 -6.62 -6.19
CA ARG A 62 0.59 -6.96 -7.01
C ARG A 62 0.97 -7.10 -8.47
N ARG A 63 1.64 -6.10 -9.05
CA ARG A 63 2.06 -6.11 -10.46
C ARG A 63 2.97 -7.30 -10.77
N ARG A 64 3.96 -7.59 -9.91
CA ARG A 64 4.84 -8.75 -10.07
C ARG A 64 4.07 -10.07 -9.99
N SER A 65 3.06 -10.15 -9.13
CA SER A 65 2.20 -11.33 -9.01
C SER A 65 1.34 -11.53 -10.26
N GLU A 66 0.76 -10.46 -10.81
CA GLU A 66 0.01 -10.50 -12.07
C GLU A 66 0.90 -10.97 -13.24
N ASP A 67 2.13 -10.45 -13.36
CA ASP A 67 3.09 -10.88 -14.37
C ASP A 67 3.45 -12.38 -14.23
N HIS A 68 3.64 -12.87 -13.00
CA HIS A 68 3.90 -14.29 -12.74
C HIS A 68 2.71 -15.17 -13.09
N LEU A 69 1.49 -14.76 -12.74
CA LEU A 69 0.28 -15.51 -13.08
C LEU A 69 0.12 -15.62 -14.60
N GLN A 70 0.29 -14.52 -15.34
CA GLN A 70 0.25 -14.54 -16.80
C GLN A 70 1.31 -15.45 -17.41
N PHE A 71 2.53 -15.47 -16.84
CA PHE A 71 3.58 -16.37 -17.28
C PHE A 71 3.21 -17.85 -17.06
N ILE A 72 2.64 -18.17 -15.90
CA ILE A 72 2.18 -19.52 -15.57
C ILE A 72 1.06 -19.95 -16.52
N GLU A 73 0.05 -19.11 -16.73
CA GLU A 73 -1.05 -19.38 -17.66
C GLU A 73 -0.53 -19.68 -19.07
N ARG A 74 0.36 -18.83 -19.60
CA ARG A 74 0.98 -19.04 -20.91
C ARG A 74 1.78 -20.35 -20.97
N SER A 75 2.48 -20.68 -19.89
CA SER A 75 3.26 -21.91 -19.80
C SER A 75 2.36 -23.15 -19.76
N LEU A 76 1.23 -23.08 -19.05
CA LEU A 76 0.22 -24.14 -19.02
C LEU A 76 -0.44 -24.32 -20.39
N GLU A 77 -0.80 -23.24 -21.08
CA GLU A 77 -1.33 -23.33 -22.45
C GLU A 77 -0.32 -23.98 -23.42
N LEU A 78 0.96 -23.64 -23.31
CA LEU A 78 2.02 -24.25 -24.11
C LEU A 78 2.19 -25.73 -23.80
N LEU A 79 2.15 -26.10 -22.51
CA LEU A 79 2.21 -27.49 -22.07
C LEU A 79 1.01 -28.29 -22.59
N GLU A 80 -0.20 -27.74 -22.50
CA GLU A 80 -1.42 -28.38 -22.98
C GLU A 80 -1.37 -28.61 -24.50
N ARG A 81 -0.90 -27.63 -25.27
CA ARG A 81 -0.67 -27.78 -26.71
C ARG A 81 0.36 -28.87 -26.99
N ARG A 82 1.50 -28.86 -26.29
CA ARG A 82 2.55 -29.88 -26.45
C ARG A 82 2.05 -31.29 -26.10
N SER A 83 1.30 -31.46 -25.01
CA SER A 83 0.74 -32.76 -24.64
C SER A 83 -0.27 -33.25 -25.67
N LYS A 84 -1.09 -32.35 -26.22
CA LYS A 84 -2.02 -32.68 -27.30
C LYS A 84 -1.29 -33.17 -28.55
N TYR A 85 -0.24 -32.46 -28.98
CA TYR A 85 0.59 -32.89 -30.11
C TYR A 85 1.28 -34.23 -29.87
N ALA A 86 1.82 -34.45 -28.66
CA ALA A 86 2.42 -35.73 -28.29
C ALA A 86 1.42 -36.89 -28.40
N CYS A 87 0.17 -36.70 -27.96
CA CYS A 87 -0.89 -37.70 -28.10
C CYS A 87 -1.16 -38.06 -29.56
N TYR A 88 -1.30 -37.06 -30.44
CA TYR A 88 -1.48 -37.33 -31.86
C TYR A 88 -0.28 -38.01 -32.50
N GLN A 89 0.94 -37.63 -32.14
CA GLN A 89 2.14 -38.25 -32.65
C GLN A 89 2.22 -39.73 -32.27
N ASP A 90 1.85 -40.07 -31.04
CA ASP A 90 1.77 -41.46 -30.59
C ASP A 90 0.67 -42.25 -31.30
N CYS A 91 -0.48 -41.62 -31.61
CA CYS A 91 -1.52 -42.24 -32.41
C CYS A 91 -1.04 -42.60 -33.82
N VAL A 92 -0.33 -41.69 -34.50
CA VAL A 92 0.22 -41.93 -35.86
C VAL A 92 1.25 -43.06 -35.86
N ARG A 93 2.06 -43.16 -34.80
CA ARG A 93 3.06 -44.22 -34.67
C ARG A 93 2.45 -45.62 -34.48
N ARG A 94 1.26 -45.70 -33.87
CA ARG A 94 0.67 -46.98 -33.41
C ARG A 94 -0.52 -47.46 -34.23
N PHE A 95 -1.22 -46.56 -34.93
CA PHE A 95 -2.48 -46.88 -35.58
C PHE A 95 -2.58 -46.33 -37.01
N THR A 96 -3.38 -46.99 -37.84
CA THR A 96 -3.74 -46.56 -39.20
C THR A 96 -5.25 -46.68 -39.43
N GLY A 97 -5.77 -46.05 -40.48
CA GLY A 97 -7.18 -46.14 -40.89
C GLY A 97 -8.16 -45.74 -39.78
N ALA A 98 -9.23 -46.52 -39.61
CA ALA A 98 -10.29 -46.23 -38.63
C ALA A 98 -9.79 -46.20 -37.16
N ASN A 99 -8.75 -46.96 -36.84
CA ASN A 99 -8.16 -46.98 -35.51
C ASN A 99 -7.40 -45.68 -35.20
N LEU A 100 -6.76 -45.07 -36.20
CA LEU A 100 -6.11 -43.76 -36.07
C LEU A 100 -7.13 -42.67 -35.73
N THR A 101 -8.25 -42.63 -36.47
CA THR A 101 -9.34 -41.66 -36.24
C THR A 101 -9.97 -41.82 -34.86
N ASN A 102 -10.14 -43.05 -34.37
CA ASN A 102 -10.61 -43.31 -33.01
C ASN A 102 -9.60 -42.86 -31.94
N CYS A 103 -8.29 -43.02 -32.19
CA CYS A 103 -7.24 -42.56 -31.30
C CYS A 103 -7.23 -41.03 -31.18
N TYR A 104 -7.31 -40.32 -32.30
CA TYR A 104 -7.42 -38.85 -32.30
C TYR A 104 -8.61 -38.35 -31.50
N ARG A 105 -9.79 -38.98 -31.67
CA ARG A 105 -10.99 -38.62 -30.90
C ARG A 105 -10.80 -38.79 -29.39
N LYS A 106 -9.99 -39.76 -28.95
CA LYS A 106 -9.63 -39.93 -27.53
C LYS A 106 -8.71 -38.81 -27.06
N CYS A 107 -7.69 -38.44 -27.86
CA CYS A 107 -6.87 -37.26 -27.56
C CYS A 107 -7.74 -35.99 -27.44
N ASP A 108 -8.68 -35.78 -28.36
CA ASP A 108 -9.59 -34.62 -28.28
C ASP A 108 -10.52 -34.64 -27.06
N LYS A 109 -10.89 -35.80 -26.54
CA LYS A 109 -11.67 -35.88 -25.29
C LYS A 109 -10.85 -35.50 -24.07
N SER A 110 -9.58 -35.90 -24.04
CA SER A 110 -8.68 -35.63 -22.92
C SER A 110 -8.17 -34.18 -22.90
N TRP A 111 -8.05 -33.52 -24.05
CA TRP A 111 -7.50 -32.16 -24.20
C TRP A 111 -8.45 -31.20 -24.95
N GLY A 112 -9.74 -31.51 -25.01
CA GLY A 112 -10.78 -30.67 -25.64
C GLY A 112 -11.55 -29.84 -24.62
N PRO A 113 -12.48 -28.98 -25.07
CA PRO A 113 -13.26 -28.10 -24.20
C PRO A 113 -14.10 -28.84 -23.14
N HIS A 114 -14.31 -30.15 -23.30
CA HIS A 114 -15.04 -31.01 -22.36
C HIS A 114 -14.15 -31.77 -21.35
N GLY A 115 -12.82 -31.67 -21.47
CA GLY A 115 -11.84 -32.25 -20.53
C GLY A 115 -11.52 -31.34 -19.33
N ARG A 116 -11.96 -30.07 -19.38
CA ARG A 116 -11.91 -29.14 -18.25
C ARG A 116 -13.07 -29.45 -17.29
N LYS A 117 -12.86 -30.38 -16.36
CA LYS A 117 -13.68 -30.51 -15.15
C LYS A 117 -12.85 -30.09 -13.95
#